data_AF-A0AB35PB46-F1
#
_entry.id   AF-A0AB35PB46-F1
#
_cell.length_a   1.000
_cell.length_b   1.000
_cell.length_c   1.000
_cell.angle_alpha   90.00
_cell.angle_beta   90.00
_cell.angle_gamma   90.00
#
_symmetry.space_group_name_H-M   'P 1'
#
loop_
_entity.id
_entity.type
_entity.pdbx_description
1 polymer ?
#
loop_
_entity_poly.entity_id
_entity_poly.type
_entity_poly.pdbx_seq_one_letter_code
_entity_poly.pdbx_strand_id
1 'polypeptide(L)'
;MLEVSTAHITYETAKWLDRQVEETKENKMELIVYEKGEYGAFIPLYPEMFASKVLPESLVFIFGYAMGKGCSWIMLDRDIEIIDDLPTYNW
;
A
#
# COMPACT_ATOMS: atom_id res chain seq x y z
N MET A 1 8.23 0.74 -10.55
CA MET A 1 7.60 1.15 -9.29
C MET A 1 6.37 1.95 -9.66
N LEU A 2 5.28 1.82 -8.91
CA LEU A 2 4.08 2.64 -9.09
C LEU A 2 4.00 3.65 -7.94
N GLU A 3 3.88 4.93 -8.25
CA GLU A 3 3.56 5.97 -7.27
C GLU A 3 2.04 6.08 -7.19
N VAL A 4 1.48 6.06 -5.99
CA VAL A 4 0.03 6.03 -5.75
C VAL A 4 -0.33 7.08 -4.70
N SER A 5 -1.31 7.92 -5.01
CA SER A 5 -1.83 8.90 -4.05
C SER A 5 -2.43 8.19 -2.83
N THR A 6 -2.20 8.69 -1.61
CA THR A 6 -2.89 8.17 -0.41
C THR A 6 -4.40 8.36 -0.45
N ALA A 7 -4.92 9.16 -1.40
CA ALA A 7 -6.36 9.22 -1.68
C ALA A 7 -6.95 7.88 -2.13
N HIS A 8 -6.13 6.93 -2.60
CA HIS A 8 -6.57 5.59 -3.04
C HIS A 8 -6.69 4.55 -1.93
N ILE A 9 -6.39 4.92 -0.68
CA ILE A 9 -6.60 4.06 0.49
C ILE A 9 -7.60 4.70 1.44
N THR A 10 -8.21 3.92 2.32
CA THR A 10 -9.05 4.46 3.40
C THR A 10 -8.20 4.92 4.59
N TYR A 11 -8.76 5.72 5.48
CA TYR A 11 -8.10 6.07 6.75
C TYR A 11 -7.71 4.83 7.56
N GLU A 12 -8.60 3.85 7.66
CA GLU A 12 -8.34 2.59 8.39
C GLU A 12 -7.19 1.81 7.76
N THR A 13 -7.10 1.84 6.42
CA THR A 13 -5.99 1.24 5.68
C THR A 13 -4.68 1.97 5.99
N ALA A 14 -4.69 3.31 6.03
CA ALA A 14 -3.52 4.10 6.40
C ALA A 14 -3.04 3.78 7.83
N LYS A 15 -3.96 3.74 8.81
CA LYS A 15 -3.62 3.33 10.18
C LYS A 15 -3.12 1.89 10.27
N TRP A 16 -3.66 0.99 9.45
CA TRP A 16 -3.19 -0.39 9.37
C TRP A 16 -1.77 -0.45 8.79
N LEU A 17 -1.45 0.35 7.77
CA LEU A 17 -0.09 0.48 7.23
C LEU A 17 0.89 1.03 8.27
N ASP A 18 0.51 2.05 9.06
CA ASP A 18 1.33 2.55 10.18
C ASP A 18 1.72 1.40 11.13
N ARG A 19 0.76 0.53 11.47
CA ARG A 19 1.02 -0.66 12.29
C ARG A 19 1.95 -1.66 11.59
N GLN A 20 1.76 -1.90 10.29
CA GLN A 20 2.61 -2.81 9.52
C GLN A 20 4.07 -2.34 9.43
N VAL A 21 4.31 -1.02 9.40
CA VAL A 21 5.66 -0.45 9.46
C VAL A 21 6.37 -0.87 10.75
N GLU A 22 5.70 -0.72 11.90
CA GLU A 22 6.27 -1.12 13.19
C GLU A 22 6.47 -2.64 13.28
N GLU A 23 5.48 -3.43 12.84
CA GLU A 23 5.57 -4.89 12.84
C GLU A 23 6.66 -5.41 11.89
N THR A 24 6.96 -4.69 10.81
CA THR A 24 8.04 -5.04 9.86
C THR A 24 9.40 -4.94 10.55
N LYS A 25 9.62 -3.95 11.42
CA LYS A 25 10.87 -3.79 12.20
C LYS A 25 11.13 -4.99 13.12
N GLU A 26 10.08 -5.65 13.59
CA GLU A 26 10.15 -6.83 14.45
C GLU A 26 9.96 -8.17 13.71
N ASN A 27 9.82 -8.14 12.38
CA ASN A 27 9.52 -9.31 11.54
C ASN A 27 8.24 -10.08 11.98
N LYS A 28 7.19 -9.32 12.35
CA LYS A 28 5.88 -9.83 12.80
C LYS A 28 4.72 -9.38 11.89
N MET A 29 5.02 -8.66 10.84
CA MET A 29 4.06 -8.06 9.92
C MET A 29 3.27 -9.09 9.12
N GLU A 30 2.06 -8.71 8.75
CA GLU A 30 1.24 -9.38 7.75
C GLU A 30 1.68 -8.96 6.34
N LEU A 31 2.09 -7.70 6.16
CA LEU A 31 2.60 -7.13 4.90
C LEU A 31 3.93 -6.41 5.16
N ILE A 32 4.92 -6.63 4.28
CA ILE A 32 6.17 -5.87 4.35
C ILE A 32 5.87 -4.43 3.97
N VAL A 33 6.11 -3.49 4.89
CA VAL A 33 5.89 -2.05 4.68
C VAL A 33 7.06 -1.28 5.26
N TYR A 34 7.58 -0.32 4.51
CA TYR A 34 8.60 0.61 4.96
C TYR A 34 8.05 2.03 5.01
N GLU A 35 8.46 2.79 6.01
CA GLU A 35 8.08 4.19 6.20
C GLU A 35 8.68 5.10 5.11
N LYS A 36 7.89 6.04 4.58
CA LYS A 36 8.36 7.12 3.69
C LYS A 36 8.39 8.45 4.45
N GLY A 37 9.35 8.61 5.35
CA GLY A 37 9.42 9.82 6.18
C GLY A 37 8.13 10.04 6.99
N GLU A 38 7.66 11.28 7.12
CA GLU A 38 6.48 11.59 7.95
C GLU A 38 5.15 11.10 7.35
N TYR A 39 5.05 10.94 6.02
CA TYR A 39 3.81 10.54 5.34
C TYR A 39 4.08 9.58 4.18
N GLY A 40 3.31 8.49 4.15
CA GLY A 40 3.32 7.52 3.06
C GLY A 40 4.12 6.26 3.39
N ALA A 41 4.21 5.36 2.42
CA ALA A 41 4.80 4.05 2.62
C ALA A 41 5.40 3.47 1.33
N PHE A 42 6.44 2.66 1.47
CA PHE A 42 6.96 1.80 0.42
C PHE A 42 6.55 0.35 0.67
N ILE A 43 5.97 -0.27 -0.36
CA ILE A 43 5.46 -1.64 -0.28
C ILE A 43 6.09 -2.45 -1.43
N PRO A 44 6.96 -3.44 -1.17
CA PRO A 44 7.39 -4.37 -2.20
C PRO A 44 6.23 -5.28 -2.60
N LEU A 45 6.12 -5.57 -3.90
CA LEU A 45 5.18 -6.54 -4.43
C LEU A 45 5.89 -7.89 -4.59
N TYR A 46 5.29 -8.94 -4.05
CA TYR A 46 5.82 -10.29 -4.08
C TYR A 46 4.69 -11.31 -4.20
N PRO A 47 4.87 -12.43 -4.94
CA PRO A 47 3.79 -13.37 -5.24
C PRO A 47 3.04 -13.91 -4.01
N GLU A 48 3.75 -14.10 -2.90
CA GLU A 48 3.22 -14.68 -1.67
C GLU A 48 2.40 -13.68 -0.83
N MET A 49 2.32 -12.41 -1.23
CA MET A 49 1.63 -11.37 -0.45
C MET A 49 0.11 -11.61 -0.33
N PHE A 50 -0.48 -12.37 -1.27
CA PHE A 50 -1.90 -12.74 -1.27
C PHE A 50 -2.19 -14.11 -0.66
N ALA A 51 -1.16 -14.86 -0.24
CA ALA A 51 -1.36 -16.20 0.30
C ALA A 51 -1.94 -16.13 1.72
N SER A 52 -3.24 -16.45 1.85
CA SER A 52 -3.94 -16.67 3.13
C SER A 52 -3.96 -15.48 4.11
N LYS A 53 -3.76 -14.25 3.62
CA LYS A 53 -3.76 -13.01 4.41
C LYS A 53 -5.03 -12.20 4.14
N VAL A 54 -5.57 -11.55 5.18
CA VAL A 54 -6.66 -10.59 5.04
C VAL A 54 -6.05 -9.21 4.83
N LEU A 55 -5.93 -8.80 3.57
CA LEU A 55 -5.47 -7.46 3.23
C LEU A 55 -6.65 -6.47 3.22
N PRO A 56 -6.43 -5.20 3.61
CA PRO A 56 -7.41 -4.14 3.39
C PRO A 56 -7.85 -4.07 1.92
N GLU A 57 -9.14 -3.95 1.67
CA GLU A 57 -9.73 -3.97 0.33
C GLU A 57 -9.12 -2.92 -0.61
N SER A 58 -8.91 -1.70 -0.10
CA SER A 58 -8.32 -0.61 -0.90
C SER A 58 -6.90 -0.94 -1.40
N LEU A 59 -6.11 -1.71 -0.65
CA LEU A 59 -4.79 -2.17 -1.09
C LEU A 59 -4.88 -3.25 -2.16
N VAL A 60 -5.91 -4.09 -2.16
CA VAL A 60 -6.08 -5.16 -3.16
C VAL A 60 -6.21 -4.57 -4.56
N PHE A 61 -6.99 -3.49 -4.72
CA PHE A 61 -7.11 -2.79 -6.01
C PHE A 61 -5.77 -2.20 -6.47
N ILE A 62 -5.07 -1.53 -5.56
CA ILE A 62 -3.75 -0.94 -5.82
C ILE A 62 -2.74 -2.02 -6.23
N PHE A 63 -2.68 -3.15 -5.51
CA PHE A 63 -1.73 -4.23 -5.78
C PHE A 63 -2.03 -4.91 -7.11
N GLY A 64 -3.31 -5.21 -7.39
CA GLY A 64 -3.74 -5.79 -8.66
C GLY A 64 -3.39 -4.88 -9.84
N TYR A 65 -3.66 -3.57 -9.72
CA TYR A 65 -3.30 -2.58 -10.74
C TYR A 65 -1.79 -2.52 -10.96
N ALA A 66 -1.00 -2.40 -9.90
CA ALA A 66 0.45 -2.32 -9.99
C ALA A 66 1.09 -3.59 -10.59
N MET A 67 0.63 -4.77 -10.17
CA MET A 67 1.08 -6.04 -10.74
C MET A 67 0.68 -6.19 -12.21
N GLY A 68 -0.54 -5.78 -12.58
CA GLY A 68 -0.99 -5.78 -13.98
C GLY A 68 -0.15 -4.89 -14.89
N LYS A 69 0.51 -3.87 -14.32
CA LYS A 69 1.49 -3.00 -15.02
C LYS A 69 2.93 -3.51 -14.92
N GLY A 70 3.17 -4.68 -14.34
CA GLY A 70 4.51 -5.27 -14.19
C GLY A 70 5.38 -4.57 -13.13
N CYS A 71 4.77 -3.87 -12.17
CA CYS A 71 5.51 -3.21 -11.09
C CYS A 71 5.94 -4.20 -10.01
N SER A 72 7.07 -3.91 -9.36
CA SER A 72 7.63 -4.66 -8.22
C SER A 72 7.58 -3.90 -6.89
N TRP A 73 7.19 -2.63 -6.92
CA TRP A 73 7.15 -1.73 -5.76
C TRP A 73 6.02 -0.73 -5.91
N ILE A 74 5.45 -0.33 -4.78
CA ILE A 74 4.49 0.76 -4.65
C ILE A 74 5.06 1.79 -3.69
N MET A 75 4.91 3.06 -4.05
CA MET A 75 5.17 4.20 -3.19
C MET A 75 3.85 4.95 -2.97
N LEU A 76 3.31 4.88 -1.76
CA LEU A 76 2.17 5.69 -1.35
C LEU A 76 2.67 7.07 -0.95
N ASP A 77 2.09 8.11 -1.56
CA ASP A 77 2.45 9.50 -1.31
C ASP A 77 1.20 10.37 -1.26
N ARG A 78 1.16 11.36 -0.37
CA ARG A 78 0.02 12.27 -0.23
C ARG A 78 0.03 13.40 -1.26
N ASP A 79 1.20 13.72 -1.81
CA ASP A 79 1.43 14.92 -2.63
C ASP A 79 1.45 14.64 -4.13
N ILE A 80 1.02 13.45 -4.55
CA ILE A 80 0.97 13.07 -5.97
C ILE A 80 -0.46 13.02 -6.51
N GLU A 81 -0.57 13.07 -7.84
CA GLU A 81 -1.84 12.99 -8.56
C GLU A 81 -2.53 11.64 -8.36
N ILE A 82 -3.86 11.65 -8.45
CA ILE A 82 -4.68 10.44 -8.43
C ILE A 82 -4.59 9.70 -9.76
N ILE A 83 -4.76 8.38 -9.70
CA ILE A 83 -4.88 7.50 -10.86
C ILE A 83 -6.38 7.26 -11.10
N ASP A 84 -6.91 7.75 -12.23
CA ASP A 84 -8.35 7.68 -12.55
C ASP A 84 -8.92 6.24 -12.56
N ASP A 85 -8.08 5.25 -12.84
CA ASP A 85 -8.46 3.82 -12.88
C ASP A 85 -8.59 3.17 -11.48
N LEU A 86 -8.22 3.89 -10.41
CA LEU A 86 -8.24 3.39 -9.03
C LEU A 86 -9.31 4.12 -8.19
N PRO A 87 -9.99 3.42 -7.26
CA PRO A 87 -10.96 4.05 -6.38
C PRO A 87 -10.30 5.11 -5.48
N THR A 88 -11.02 6.18 -5.18
CA THR A 88 -10.60 7.22 -4.23
C THR A 88 -11.53 7.26 -3.02
N TYR A 89 -10.99 7.61 -1.86
CA TYR A 89 -11.71 7.68 -0.60
C TYR A 89 -11.52 9.06 0.04
N ASN A 90 -12.58 9.60 0.67
CA ASN A 90 -12.51 10.86 1.40
C ASN A 90 -12.15 10.60 2.85
N TRP A 91 -11.02 11.12 3.32
CA TRP A 91 -10.60 11.08 4.71
C TRP A 91 -9.52 12.13 5.03
#